data_AF-A0A662VVE6-F1
#
_entry.id   AF-A0A662VVE6-F1
#
_cell.length_a   1.000
_cell.length_b   1.000
_cell.length_c   1.000
_cell.angle_alpha   90.00
_cell.angle_beta   90.00
_cell.angle_gamma   90.00
#
_symmetry.space_group_name_H-M   'P 1'
#
loop_
_entity.id
_entity.type
_entity.pdbx_description
1 polymer ?
#
loop_
_entity_poly.entity_id
_entity_poly.type
_entity_poly.pdbx_seq_one_letter_code
_entity_poly.pdbx_strand_id
1 'polypeptide(L)'
;MSWQRGVAFVRGINMYKSKRISQEKMVELCRSIEDENLRIIRVVKTDNIVFEKRKIHYATVSQRLEKVLSEYFNERVYVTSRSMKTIKLLTRFEG
;
A
#
# COMPACT_ATOMS: atom_id res chain seq x y z
N MET A 1 6.43 -7.35 20.27
CA MET A 1 6.32 -6.19 19.34
C MET A 1 4.86 -5.97 19.00
N SER A 2 4.36 -4.74 19.16
CA SER A 2 2.98 -4.37 18.84
C SER A 2 2.77 -4.18 17.33
N TRP A 3 1.52 -4.29 16.90
CA TRP A 3 1.11 -3.92 15.54
C TRP A 3 1.26 -2.41 15.33
N GLN A 4 1.77 -2.03 14.17
CA GLN A 4 1.99 -0.63 13.78
C GLN A 4 1.26 -0.34 12.48
N ARG A 5 0.42 0.70 12.47
CA ARG A 5 -0.33 1.11 11.29
C ARG A 5 0.52 1.95 10.34
N GLY A 6 0.35 1.71 9.05
CA GLY A 6 1.01 2.44 7.97
C GLY A 6 0.06 2.68 6.79
N VAL A 7 0.53 3.50 5.86
CA VAL A 7 -0.10 3.71 4.56
C VAL A 7 0.93 3.50 3.46
N ALA A 8 0.51 2.87 2.36
CA ALA A 8 1.27 2.75 1.14
C ALA A 8 0.56 3.50 0.01
N PHE A 9 1.36 4.18 -0.81
CA PHE A 9 0.95 4.97 -1.96
C PHE A 9 1.49 4.31 -3.21
N VAL A 10 0.61 3.93 -4.13
CA VAL A 10 0.96 3.29 -5.40
C VAL A 10 0.96 4.33 -6.50
N ARG A 11 2.05 4.41 -7.24
CA ARG A 11 2.19 5.42 -8.29
C ARG A 11 1.48 5.01 -9.58
N GLY A 12 0.69 5.93 -10.14
CA GLY A 12 0.26 5.86 -11.54
C GLY A 12 -0.85 4.85 -11.85
N ILE A 13 -1.61 4.39 -10.85
CA ILE A 13 -2.74 3.48 -11.05
C ILE A 13 -3.97 4.25 -11.52
N ASN A 14 -4.70 3.72 -12.51
CA ASN A 14 -5.91 4.32 -13.06
C ASN A 14 -5.77 5.75 -13.62
N MET A 15 -4.53 6.22 -13.87
CA MET A 15 -4.26 7.55 -14.43
C MET A 15 -4.24 7.49 -15.96
N TYR A 16 -4.87 8.47 -16.62
CA TYR A 16 -4.84 8.66 -18.08
C TYR A 16 -5.15 7.40 -18.91
N LYS A 17 -6.11 6.60 -18.46
CA LYS A 17 -6.49 5.31 -19.08
C LYS A 17 -5.41 4.21 -19.05
N SER A 18 -4.30 4.41 -18.34
CA SER A 18 -3.26 3.40 -18.12
C SER A 18 -3.46 2.64 -16.79
N LYS A 19 -2.85 1.45 -16.68
CA LYS A 19 -2.85 0.60 -15.46
C LYS A 19 -4.23 0.50 -14.82
N ARG A 20 -5.21 0.07 -15.62
CA ARG A 20 -6.61 -0.02 -15.22
C ARG A 20 -6.83 -1.20 -14.29
N ILE A 21 -7.44 -0.95 -13.14
CA ILE A 21 -7.80 -1.97 -12.16
C ILE A 21 -9.05 -1.56 -11.40
N SER A 22 -9.94 -2.52 -11.13
CA SER A 22 -11.09 -2.29 -10.24
C SER A 22 -10.64 -2.23 -8.78
N GLN A 23 -11.46 -1.64 -7.92
CA GLN A 23 -11.16 -1.59 -6.49
C GLN A 23 -11.15 -2.99 -5.87
N GLU A 24 -12.06 -3.87 -6.30
CA GLU A 24 -12.15 -5.26 -5.83
C GLU A 24 -10.87 -6.02 -6.17
N LYS A 25 -10.38 -5.92 -7.42
CA LYS A 25 -9.15 -6.58 -7.83
C LYS A 25 -7.93 -6.02 -7.09
N MET A 26 -7.89 -4.72 -6.86
CA MET A 26 -6.82 -4.10 -6.07
C MET A 26 -6.80 -4.64 -4.63
N VAL A 27 -7.97 -4.79 -4.00
CA VAL A 27 -8.10 -5.37 -2.65
C VAL A 27 -7.64 -6.83 -2.64
N GLU A 28 -8.05 -7.63 -3.63
CA GLU A 28 -7.63 -9.02 -3.78
C GLU A 28 -6.10 -9.15 -3.86
N LEU A 29 -5.46 -8.37 -4.75
CA LEU A 29 -4.00 -8.36 -4.92
C LEU A 29 -3.28 -7.88 -3.65
N CYS A 30 -3.81 -6.90 -2.94
CA CYS A 30 -3.20 -6.46 -1.69
C CYS A 30 -3.32 -7.53 -0.60
N ARG A 31 -4.45 -8.25 -0.53
CA ARG A 31 -4.64 -9.29 0.49
C ARG A 31 -3.77 -10.52 0.26
N SER A 32 -3.31 -10.77 -0.97
CA SER A 32 -2.44 -11.92 -1.25
C SER A 32 -1.06 -11.83 -0.59
N ILE A 33 -0.64 -10.65 -0.11
CA ILE A 33 0.63 -10.46 0.61
C ILE A 33 0.49 -10.51 2.13
N GLU A 34 -0.72 -10.74 2.65
CA GLU A 34 -0.97 -10.89 4.09
C GLU A 34 -0.29 -12.13 4.64
N ASP A 35 0.25 -12.00 5.85
CA ASP A 35 0.88 -13.10 6.59
C ASP A 35 0.78 -12.81 8.10
N GLU A 36 1.48 -13.59 8.92
CA GLU A 36 1.47 -13.38 10.36
C GLU A 36 2.06 -12.02 10.79
N ASN A 37 2.73 -11.28 9.90
CA ASN A 37 3.40 -10.01 10.16
C ASN A 37 2.81 -8.82 9.42
N LEU A 38 1.87 -9.03 8.48
CA LEU A 38 1.26 -8.00 7.64
C LEU A 38 -0.23 -8.24 7.44
N ARG A 39 -1.04 -7.19 7.63
CA ARG A 39 -2.50 -7.18 7.38
C ARG A 39 -2.90 -5.96 6.58
N ILE A 40 -3.74 -6.13 5.57
CA ILE A 40 -4.35 -5.03 4.81
C ILE A 40 -5.68 -4.65 5.46
N ILE A 41 -5.76 -3.41 5.90
CA ILE A 41 -6.95 -2.89 6.60
C ILE A 41 -7.99 -2.41 5.59
N ARG A 42 -7.55 -1.61 4.60
CA ARG A 42 -8.41 -1.11 3.52
C ARG A 42 -7.60 -0.55 2.37
N VAL A 43 -8.24 -0.52 1.20
CA VAL A 43 -7.79 0.26 0.04
C VAL A 43 -8.73 1.47 -0.10
N VAL A 44 -8.16 2.66 -0.19
CA VAL A 44 -8.87 3.91 -0.47
C VAL A 44 -8.66 4.24 -1.94
N LYS A 45 -9.76 4.38 -2.69
CA LYS A 45 -9.75 4.40 -4.16
C LYS A 45 -9.03 3.14 -4.70
N THR A 46 -7.91 3.30 -5.40
CA THR A 46 -7.17 2.18 -6.01
C THR A 46 -5.66 2.25 -5.80
N ASP A 47 -5.19 3.26 -5.08
CA ASP A 47 -3.78 3.65 -5.03
C ASP A 47 -3.27 3.88 -3.59
N ASN A 48 -4.18 3.93 -2.61
CA ASN A 48 -3.84 4.18 -1.21
C ASN A 48 -4.21 2.97 -0.35
N ILE A 49 -3.23 2.30 0.25
CA ILE A 49 -3.43 1.08 1.03
C ILE A 49 -3.10 1.34 2.49
N VAL A 50 -4.07 1.16 3.36
CA VAL A 50 -3.87 1.17 4.82
C VAL A 50 -3.57 -0.25 5.27
N PHE A 51 -2.48 -0.42 6.01
CA PHE A 51 -2.04 -1.72 6.51
C PHE A 51 -1.58 -1.65 7.96
N GLU A 52 -1.46 -2.82 8.57
CA GLU A 52 -0.80 -3.02 9.85
C GLU A 52 0.35 -3.99 9.68
N LYS A 53 1.50 -3.67 10.28
CA LYS A 53 2.68 -4.53 10.27
C LYS A 53 3.18 -4.79 11.68
N ARG A 54 3.90 -5.90 11.86
CA ARG A 54 4.76 -6.15 13.02
C ARG A 54 6.04 -6.86 12.56
N LYS A 55 7.14 -6.72 13.31
CA LYS A 55 8.44 -7.38 13.05
C LYS A 55 9.13 -7.09 11.70
N ILE A 56 8.47 -6.45 10.74
CA ILE A 56 9.02 -6.06 9.43
C ILE A 56 9.15 -4.54 9.27
N HIS A 57 9.96 -4.09 8.32
CA HIS A 57 10.09 -2.67 7.98
C HIS A 57 8.95 -2.20 7.06
N TYR A 58 8.65 -0.90 7.09
CA TYR A 58 7.68 -0.31 6.15
C TYR A 58 8.11 -0.54 4.69
N ALA A 59 9.41 -0.38 4.39
CA ALA A 59 9.98 -0.64 3.08
C ALA A 59 9.73 -2.09 2.59
N THR A 60 9.71 -3.07 3.49
CA THR A 60 9.37 -4.47 3.14
C THR A 60 7.92 -4.59 2.66
N VAL A 61 6.99 -3.85 3.27
CA VAL A 61 5.59 -3.81 2.82
C VAL A 61 5.49 -3.21 1.42
N SER A 62 6.20 -2.10 1.19
CA SER A 62 6.33 -1.50 -0.15
C SER A 62 6.81 -2.50 -1.19
N GLN A 63 7.92 -3.19 -0.93
CA GLN A 63 8.50 -4.17 -1.87
C GLN A 63 7.55 -5.32 -2.20
N ARG A 64 6.79 -5.81 -1.21
CA ARG A 64 5.79 -6.87 -1.43
C ARG A 64 4.65 -6.41 -2.34
N LEU A 65 4.15 -5.19 -2.12
CA LEU A 65 3.12 -4.59 -2.98
C LEU A 65 3.68 -4.32 -4.38
N GLU A 66 4.91 -3.79 -4.50
CA GLU A 66 5.57 -3.55 -5.79
C GLU A 66 5.67 -4.85 -6.59
N LYS A 67 6.07 -5.95 -5.96
CA LYS A 67 6.16 -7.26 -6.62
C LYS A 67 4.82 -7.70 -7.20
N VAL A 68 3.79 -7.82 -6.36
CA VAL A 68 2.48 -8.34 -6.78
C VAL A 68 1.82 -7.45 -7.83
N LEU A 69 1.90 -6.12 -7.67
CA LEU A 69 1.32 -5.20 -8.64
C LEU A 69 2.10 -5.19 -9.95
N SER A 70 3.43 -5.25 -9.89
CA SER A 70 4.23 -5.27 -11.12
C SER A 70 4.01 -6.54 -11.93
N GLU A 71 3.87 -7.69 -11.25
CA GLU A 71 3.50 -8.95 -11.88
C GLU A 71 2.11 -8.86 -12.53
N TYR A 72 1.11 -8.30 -11.84
CA TYR A 72 -0.24 -8.16 -12.37
C TYR A 72 -0.30 -7.25 -13.62
N PHE A 73 0.41 -6.13 -13.61
CA PHE A 73 0.39 -5.18 -14.73
C PHE A 73 1.40 -5.48 -15.83
N ASN A 74 2.27 -6.48 -15.64
CA ASN A 74 3.41 -6.77 -16.51
C ASN A 74 4.28 -5.52 -16.78
N GLU A 75 4.41 -4.67 -15.78
CA GLU A 75 5.16 -3.41 -15.84
C GLU A 75 5.60 -3.04 -14.43
N ARG A 76 6.72 -2.31 -14.30
CA ARG A 76 7.19 -1.86 -12.99
C ARG A 76 6.20 -0.88 -12.34
N VAL A 77 5.73 -1.24 -11.15
CA VAL A 77 4.93 -0.39 -10.26
C VAL A 77 5.78 0.03 -9.07
N TYR A 78 5.68 1.31 -8.70
CA TYR A 78 6.39 1.87 -7.55
C TYR A 78 5.44 2.11 -6.39
N VAL A 79 5.84 1.72 -5.18
CA VAL A 79 5.03 1.85 -3.97
C VAL A 79 5.85 2.46 -2.84
N THR A 80 5.41 3.61 -2.33
CA THR A 80 6.04 4.24 -1.16
C THR A 80 5.17 4.07 0.07
N SER A 81 5.75 3.58 1.17
CA SER A 81 5.06 3.45 2.45
C SER A 81 5.56 4.44 3.48
N ARG A 82 4.66 4.84 4.38
CA ARG A 82 4.92 5.74 5.51
C ARG A 82 4.21 5.25 6.76
N SER A 83 4.79 5.59 7.91
CA SER A 83 4.15 5.34 9.20
C SER A 83 2.94 6.27 9.36
N MET A 84 1.91 5.81 10.07
CA MET A 84 0.78 6.68 10.40
C MET A 84 1.20 7.88 11.27
N LYS A 85 2.28 7.74 12.07
CA LYS A 85 2.87 8.85 12.82
C LYS A 85 3.35 9.95 11.88
N THR A 86 4.06 9.60 10.80
CA THR A 86 4.54 10.55 9.80
C THR A 86 3.38 11.28 9.13
N ILE A 87 2.33 10.55 8.72
CA ILE A 87 1.14 11.17 8.11
C ILE A 87 0.50 12.18 9.06
N LYS A 88 0.28 11.80 10.33
CA LYS A 88 -0.29 12.69 11.34
C LYS A 88 0.56 13.94 11.58
N LEU A 89 1.88 13.84 11.50
CA LEU A 89 2.75 15.01 11.62
C LEU A 89 2.57 15.93 10.42
N LEU A 90 2.53 15.39 9.20
CA LEU A 90 2.34 16.18 7.98
C LEU A 90 0.99 16.90 7.95
N THR A 91 -0.10 16.23 8.35
CA THR A 91 -1.45 16.83 8.33
C THR A 91 -1.73 17.79 9.48
N ARG A 92 -0.82 17.90 10.46
CA ARG A 92 -0.96 18.82 11.61
C ARG A 92 -0.40 20.22 11.32
N PHE A 93 0.37 20.40 10.25
CA PHE A 93 0.91 21.71 9.85
C PHE A 93 -0.10 22.55 9.04
N GLU A 94 -1.27 22.00 8.70
CA GLU A 94 -2.34 22.72 8.01
C GLU A 94 -3.44 23.21 8.98
N GLY A 95 -3.05 23.64 10.18
CA GLY A 95 -3.92 24.20 11.22
C GLY A 95 -3.49 25.59 11.64
#